data_AF-A0A963HFT6-F1
#
_entry.id   AF-A0A963HFT6-F1
#
_cell.length_a   1.000
_cell.length_b   1.000
_cell.length_c   1.000
_cell.angle_alpha   90.00
_cell.angle_beta   90.00
_cell.angle_gamma   90.00
#
_symmetry.space_group_name_H-M   'P 1'
#
loop_
_entity.id
_entity.type
_entity.pdbx_description
1 polymer ?
#
loop_
_entity_poly.entity_id
_entity_poly.type
_entity_poly.pdbx_seq_one_letter_code
_entity_poly.pdbx_strand_id
1 'polypeptide(L)'
;MTPVEGSNSFARFVEVVKDLPLWLFTAFAVAAALMLFVPQINGELPKDYRPWLVISVVLFGVLAVAKLTNALVAIWRAGRTEAKARKTFYVTPIAQHCRWSVSKQADGSSVTQIVADFSVKNQSDAPVGLMRARVIKPKISGEVLHDMITVRQQRGRMHGTAYVSGYRIAPGTSLPASAMVMIRGTPRKDEGEDLTVVLGISDEDGFEQRVSVVCRGLRKPKLSDLPKPVEALHAIADPIEKDVASVLQTELSRYEINGRQAGGLGSVYIVMAGREIKQLGNDVRIMQATANQEIVFEPETAEIKSDNLDSLLALYARLATDDERERFANALLSRLQDEKGYARVAYLIVLALWKVGLLGEALEAAMFGLPEDDRKDYGLSNALMMLNGLLRYRHPDFTPDMLDTIERFLKGSQEHSFCIPQKIAAIRARRLLSPT
;
A
#
# COMPACT_ATOMS: atom_id res chain seq x y z
N MET A 1 -36.95 30.87 60.90
CA MET A 1 -36.14 30.84 59.66
C MET A 1 -36.67 29.70 58.80
N THR A 2 -37.42 30.00 57.76
CA THR A 2 -38.11 29.03 56.89
C THR A 2 -37.53 29.10 55.48
N PRO A 3 -36.89 28.03 54.97
CA PRO A 3 -36.56 27.94 53.56
C PRO A 3 -37.55 27.05 52.79
N VAL A 4 -38.25 27.70 51.86
CA VAL A 4 -38.50 27.28 50.47
C VAL A 4 -39.40 26.05 50.20
N GLU A 5 -40.71 26.25 50.28
CA GLU A 5 -41.73 25.49 49.52
C GLU A 5 -41.82 25.92 48.03
N GLY A 6 -41.10 26.98 47.62
CA GLY A 6 -41.22 27.59 46.29
C GLY A 6 -40.52 26.88 45.13
N SER A 7 -39.55 25.98 45.39
CA SER A 7 -38.75 25.37 44.32
C SER A 7 -39.48 24.26 43.55
N ASN A 8 -40.35 23.51 44.23
CA ASN A 8 -41.09 22.37 43.65
C ASN A 8 -42.20 22.82 42.68
N SER A 9 -42.82 23.96 42.97
CA SER A 9 -43.91 24.53 42.15
C SER A 9 -43.38 25.12 40.84
N PHE A 10 -42.21 25.79 40.88
CA PHE A 10 -41.58 26.33 39.69
C PHE A 10 -41.05 25.23 38.75
N ALA A 11 -40.46 24.17 39.31
CA ALA A 11 -40.01 23.02 38.52
C ALA A 11 -41.17 22.31 37.80
N ARG A 12 -42.29 22.06 38.50
CA ARG A 12 -43.51 21.50 37.89
C ARG A 12 -44.11 22.41 36.83
N PHE A 13 -44.12 23.72 37.06
CA PHE A 13 -44.59 24.69 36.06
C PHE A 13 -43.72 24.65 34.79
N VAL A 14 -42.41 24.61 34.94
CA VAL A 14 -41.47 24.49 33.81
C VAL A 14 -41.66 23.17 33.06
N GLU A 15 -41.92 22.06 33.76
CA GLU A 15 -42.24 20.77 33.14
C GLU A 15 -43.54 20.84 32.32
N VAL A 16 -44.61 21.39 32.88
CA VAL A 16 -45.88 21.56 32.16
C VAL A 16 -45.70 22.45 30.93
N VAL A 17 -45.01 23.59 31.06
CA VAL A 17 -44.71 24.50 29.94
C VAL A 17 -43.85 23.82 28.87
N LYS A 18 -42.96 22.91 29.27
CA LYS A 18 -42.15 22.10 28.36
C LYS A 18 -42.97 21.06 27.59
N ASP A 19 -44.12 20.63 28.09
CA ASP A 19 -44.98 19.66 27.40
C ASP A 19 -46.08 20.31 26.55
N LEU A 20 -46.30 21.62 26.68
CA LEU A 20 -47.28 22.34 25.87
C LEU A 20 -46.89 22.44 24.39
N PRO A 21 -47.86 22.33 23.47
CA PRO A 21 -47.61 22.35 22.03
C PRO A 21 -47.29 23.76 21.53
N LEU A 22 -46.46 23.84 20.47
CA LEU A 22 -46.02 25.11 19.87
C LEU A 22 -47.20 26.04 19.51
N TRP A 23 -48.29 25.47 18.99
CA TRP A 23 -49.46 26.23 18.53
C TRP A 23 -50.12 27.05 19.65
N LEU A 24 -50.02 26.59 20.90
CA LEU A 24 -50.62 27.25 22.05
C LEU A 24 -49.88 28.55 22.38
N PHE A 25 -48.54 28.52 22.43
CA PHE A 25 -47.72 29.72 22.66
C PHE A 25 -47.86 30.73 21.52
N THR A 26 -47.93 30.26 20.27
CA THR A 26 -48.18 31.14 19.13
C THR A 26 -49.58 31.76 19.19
N ALA A 27 -50.60 30.99 19.60
CA ALA A 27 -51.97 31.50 19.74
C ALA A 27 -52.06 32.59 20.83
N PHE A 28 -51.42 32.38 21.98
CA PHE A 28 -51.36 33.40 23.05
C PHE A 28 -50.58 34.65 22.64
N ALA A 29 -49.43 34.49 21.95
CA ALA A 29 -48.67 35.61 21.43
C ALA A 29 -49.47 36.44 20.41
N VAL A 30 -50.16 35.77 19.48
CA VAL A 30 -51.00 36.42 18.46
C VAL A 30 -52.22 37.09 19.10
N ALA A 31 -52.90 36.44 20.05
CA ALA A 31 -54.04 37.03 20.76
C ALA A 31 -53.65 38.29 21.54
N ALA A 32 -52.52 38.26 22.26
CA ALA A 32 -52.01 39.42 22.99
C ALA A 32 -51.54 40.53 22.04
N ALA A 33 -50.96 40.19 20.89
CA ALA A 33 -50.59 41.15 19.85
C ALA A 33 -51.83 41.79 19.19
N LEU A 34 -52.87 41.01 18.92
CA LEU A 34 -54.14 41.54 18.39
C LEU A 34 -54.78 42.53 19.37
N MET A 35 -54.78 42.24 20.67
CA MET A 35 -55.29 43.17 21.70
C MET A 35 -54.49 44.48 21.79
N LEU A 36 -53.19 44.47 21.46
CA LEU A 36 -52.33 45.65 21.49
C LEU A 36 -52.37 46.46 20.19
N PHE A 37 -52.36 45.80 19.04
CA PHE A 37 -52.15 46.44 17.74
C PHE A 37 -53.44 46.68 16.95
N VAL A 38 -54.57 46.06 17.32
CA VAL A 38 -55.88 46.35 16.71
C VAL A 38 -56.49 47.58 17.39
N PRO A 39 -56.66 48.71 16.67
CA PRO A 39 -57.06 49.99 17.29
C PRO A 39 -58.42 49.93 18.00
N GLN A 40 -59.36 49.15 17.45
CA GLN A 40 -60.71 48.97 17.99
C GLN A 40 -60.71 48.29 19.36
N ILE A 41 -59.79 47.34 19.58
CA ILE A 41 -59.70 46.55 20.81
C ILE A 41 -58.84 47.28 21.84
N ASN A 42 -57.73 47.90 21.41
CA ASN A 42 -56.84 48.67 22.27
C ASN A 42 -57.53 49.93 22.86
N GLY A 43 -58.51 50.48 22.14
CA GLY A 43 -59.32 51.61 22.60
C GLY A 43 -60.16 51.31 23.85
N GLU A 44 -60.61 50.07 24.03
CA GLU A 44 -61.45 49.63 25.14
C GLU A 44 -60.65 49.10 26.35
N LEU A 45 -59.33 48.94 26.20
CA LEU A 45 -58.44 48.40 27.23
C LEU A 45 -57.98 49.48 28.23
N PRO A 46 -58.16 49.27 29.55
CA PRO A 46 -57.64 50.19 30.56
C PRO A 46 -56.12 50.32 30.44
N LYS A 47 -55.62 51.55 30.58
CA LYS A 47 -54.20 51.88 30.34
C LYS A 47 -53.24 51.08 31.23
N ASP A 48 -53.69 50.64 32.41
CA ASP A 48 -52.90 49.90 33.39
C ASP A 48 -52.55 48.45 32.95
N TYR A 49 -53.31 47.86 32.02
CA TYR A 49 -53.08 46.49 31.54
C TYR A 49 -52.18 46.40 30.29
N ARG A 50 -51.95 47.53 29.61
CA ARG A 50 -51.10 47.61 28.41
C ARG A 50 -49.66 47.12 28.62
N PRO A 51 -48.94 47.47 29.70
CA PRO A 51 -47.58 46.96 29.92
C PRO A 51 -47.56 45.43 30.12
N TRP A 52 -48.57 44.86 30.78
CA TRP A 52 -48.68 43.42 30.99
C TRP A 52 -48.96 42.64 29.70
N LEU A 53 -49.72 43.22 28.78
CA LEU A 53 -49.92 42.65 27.45
C LEU A 53 -48.61 42.64 26.64
N VAL A 54 -47.80 43.70 26.72
CA VAL A 54 -46.49 43.76 26.03
C VAL A 54 -45.55 42.68 26.58
N ILE A 55 -45.49 42.53 27.92
CA ILE A 55 -44.71 41.46 28.57
C ILE A 55 -45.20 40.09 28.09
N SER A 56 -46.51 39.88 27.97
CA SER A 56 -47.10 38.63 27.52
C SER A 56 -46.74 38.30 26.07
N VAL A 57 -46.79 39.28 25.15
CA VAL A 57 -46.38 39.10 23.75
C VAL A 57 -44.91 38.71 23.66
N VAL A 58 -44.03 39.39 24.40
CA VAL A 58 -42.59 39.09 24.40
C VAL A 58 -42.33 37.71 24.99
N LEU A 59 -42.95 37.38 26.14
CA LEU A 59 -42.75 36.11 26.82
C LEU A 59 -43.22 34.93 25.96
N PHE A 60 -44.46 34.98 25.45
CA PHE A 60 -45.00 33.91 24.62
C PHE A 60 -44.33 33.83 23.24
N GLY A 61 -43.88 34.97 22.69
CA GLY A 61 -43.08 35.01 21.47
C GLY A 61 -41.72 34.31 21.63
N VAL A 62 -40.99 34.60 22.70
CA VAL A 62 -39.70 33.96 23.00
C VAL A 62 -39.87 32.45 23.24
N LEU A 63 -40.91 32.04 23.98
CA LEU A 63 -41.22 30.63 24.21
C LEU A 63 -41.59 29.89 22.92
N ALA A 64 -42.36 30.52 22.03
CA ALA A 64 -42.69 29.95 20.72
C ALA A 64 -41.43 29.76 19.85
N VAL A 65 -40.53 30.76 19.81
CA VAL A 65 -39.26 30.65 19.07
C VAL A 65 -38.38 29.54 19.64
N ALA A 66 -38.23 29.44 20.97
CA ALA A 66 -37.46 28.38 21.61
C ALA A 66 -38.03 26.97 21.37
N LYS A 67 -39.36 26.85 21.27
CA LYS A 67 -40.03 25.59 20.91
C LYS A 67 -39.83 25.22 19.44
N LEU A 68 -39.90 26.20 18.55
CA LEU A 68 -39.66 26.00 17.12
C LEU A 68 -38.21 25.53 16.87
N THR A 69 -37.22 26.16 17.51
CA THR A 69 -35.82 25.75 17.38
C THR A 69 -35.59 24.33 17.91
N ASN A 70 -36.19 23.96 19.05
CA ASN A 70 -36.11 22.59 19.56
C ASN A 70 -36.77 21.56 18.63
N ALA A 71 -37.93 21.89 18.05
CA ALA A 71 -38.59 21.02 17.06
C ALA A 71 -37.73 20.84 15.81
N LEU A 72 -37.14 21.91 15.29
CA LEU A 72 -36.22 21.87 14.15
C LEU A 72 -34.97 21.03 14.46
N VAL A 73 -34.39 21.17 15.65
CA VAL A 73 -33.25 20.36 16.09
C VAL A 73 -33.63 18.88 16.23
N ALA A 74 -34.82 18.58 16.75
CA ALA A 74 -35.31 17.21 16.86
C ALA A 74 -35.52 16.57 15.49
N ILE A 75 -36.16 17.27 14.55
CA ILE A 75 -36.33 16.83 13.16
C ILE A 75 -34.96 16.63 12.49
N TRP A 76 -34.04 17.57 12.68
CA TRP A 76 -32.69 17.46 12.13
C TRP A 76 -31.92 16.26 12.69
N ARG A 77 -32.00 16.02 14.00
CA ARG A 77 -31.40 14.85 14.65
C ARG A 77 -32.04 13.55 14.16
N ALA A 78 -33.37 13.50 14.06
CA ALA A 78 -34.11 12.35 13.55
C ALA A 78 -33.73 12.02 12.10
N GLY A 79 -33.65 13.03 11.23
CA GLY A 79 -33.17 12.87 9.86
C GLY A 79 -31.72 12.41 9.79
N ARG A 80 -30.85 12.86 10.71
CA ARG A 80 -29.46 12.41 10.79
C ARG A 80 -29.33 10.97 11.29
N THR A 81 -30.16 10.55 12.25
CA THR A 81 -30.19 9.16 12.72
C THR A 81 -30.74 8.23 11.65
N GLU A 82 -31.77 8.65 10.91
CA GLU A 82 -32.31 7.89 9.79
C GLU A 82 -31.29 7.77 8.64
N ALA A 83 -30.60 8.86 8.30
CA ALA A 83 -29.52 8.84 7.32
C ALA A 83 -28.31 7.98 7.75
N LYS A 84 -28.09 7.81 9.07
CA LYS A 84 -27.07 6.91 9.60
C LYS A 84 -27.53 5.46 9.61
N ALA A 85 -28.80 5.20 9.92
CA ALA A 85 -29.41 3.87 9.88
C ALA A 85 -29.46 3.30 8.45
N ARG A 86 -29.58 4.17 7.43
CA ARG A 86 -29.52 3.79 6.01
C ARG A 86 -28.11 3.46 5.50
N LYS A 87 -27.04 3.59 6.30
CA LYS A 87 -25.68 3.25 5.88
C LYS A 87 -25.46 1.74 6.00
N THR A 88 -25.66 1.04 4.90
CA THR A 88 -25.50 -0.42 4.79
C THR A 88 -24.03 -0.84 4.85
N PHE A 89 -23.13 -0.08 4.24
CA PHE A 89 -21.70 -0.39 4.22
C PHE A 89 -20.80 0.86 4.37
N TYR A 90 -19.53 0.60 4.71
CA TYR A 90 -18.47 1.60 4.81
C TYR A 90 -17.23 1.17 4.02
N VAL A 91 -16.83 1.98 3.05
CA VAL A 91 -15.66 1.78 2.20
C VAL A 91 -14.46 2.59 2.69
N THR A 92 -13.31 1.93 2.82
CA THR A 92 -12.02 2.56 3.13
C THR A 92 -11.02 2.30 2.00
N PRO A 93 -10.38 3.34 1.40
CA PRO A 93 -9.44 3.15 0.30
C PRO A 93 -8.10 2.57 0.74
N ILE A 94 -7.54 1.67 -0.07
CA ILE A 94 -6.18 1.13 0.07
C ILE A 94 -5.30 1.86 -0.95
N ALA A 95 -4.88 3.09 -0.61
CA ALA A 95 -4.26 4.03 -1.56
C ALA A 95 -3.04 3.48 -2.32
N GLN A 96 -2.26 2.57 -1.72
CA GLN A 96 -1.08 1.98 -2.36
C GLN A 96 -1.40 1.10 -3.58
N HIS A 97 -2.63 0.61 -3.67
CA HIS A 97 -3.09 -0.31 -4.71
C HIS A 97 -3.94 0.39 -5.78
N CYS A 98 -4.17 1.69 -5.63
CA CYS A 98 -4.98 2.48 -6.54
C CYS A 98 -4.12 3.05 -7.67
N ARG A 99 -4.50 2.76 -8.91
CA ARG A 99 -3.74 3.12 -10.12
C ARG A 99 -4.65 3.58 -11.24
N TRP A 100 -4.09 4.38 -12.14
CA TRP A 100 -4.77 4.77 -13.36
C TRP A 100 -3.80 4.79 -14.55
N SER A 101 -4.34 4.58 -15.74
CA SER A 101 -3.59 4.62 -17.00
C SER A 101 -4.49 5.02 -18.16
N VAL A 102 -3.86 5.44 -19.24
CA VAL A 102 -4.53 5.64 -20.52
C VAL A 102 -3.94 4.69 -21.55
N SER A 103 -4.81 4.06 -22.32
CA SER A 103 -4.43 3.16 -23.40
C SER A 103 -5.04 3.65 -24.71
N LYS A 104 -4.21 3.81 -25.75
CA LYS A 104 -4.68 4.08 -27.11
C LYS A 104 -5.24 2.79 -27.71
N GLN A 105 -6.44 2.89 -28.27
CA GLN A 105 -7.13 1.81 -28.96
C GLN A 105 -6.79 1.82 -30.45
N ALA A 106 -7.06 0.71 -31.14
CA ALA A 106 -6.78 0.56 -32.57
C ALA A 106 -7.56 1.56 -33.47
N ASP A 107 -8.70 2.05 -32.98
CA ASP A 107 -9.52 3.08 -33.63
C ASP A 107 -8.98 4.51 -33.43
N GLY A 108 -7.82 4.66 -32.80
CA GLY A 108 -7.21 5.95 -32.46
C GLY A 108 -7.83 6.64 -31.24
N SER A 109 -8.90 6.08 -30.66
CA SER A 109 -9.47 6.59 -29.42
C SER A 109 -8.56 6.27 -28.22
N SER A 110 -8.72 7.02 -27.13
CA SER A 110 -8.00 6.78 -25.87
C SER A 110 -8.99 6.31 -24.81
N VAL A 111 -8.61 5.31 -24.01
CA VAL A 111 -9.42 4.78 -22.92
C VAL A 111 -8.65 4.95 -21.63
N THR A 112 -9.25 5.66 -20.68
CA THR A 112 -8.75 5.77 -19.31
C THR A 112 -9.26 4.62 -18.47
N GLN A 113 -8.34 3.88 -17.85
CA GLN A 113 -8.65 2.83 -16.88
C GLN A 113 -8.29 3.32 -15.49
N ILE A 114 -9.25 3.24 -14.56
CA ILE A 114 -9.05 3.53 -13.14
C ILE A 114 -9.31 2.24 -12.37
N VAL A 115 -8.33 1.81 -11.58
CA VAL A 115 -8.43 0.65 -10.68
C VAL A 115 -8.20 1.14 -9.26
N ALA A 116 -9.14 0.87 -8.36
CA ALA A 116 -9.06 1.25 -6.97
C ALA A 116 -9.44 0.10 -6.05
N ASP A 117 -8.58 -0.18 -5.08
CA ASP A 117 -8.79 -1.22 -4.08
C ASP A 117 -9.28 -0.60 -2.77
N PHE A 118 -10.19 -1.32 -2.11
CA PHE A 118 -10.86 -0.90 -0.89
C PHE A 118 -10.96 -2.04 0.12
N SER A 119 -11.04 -1.67 1.39
CA SER A 119 -11.62 -2.51 2.44
C SER A 119 -13.06 -2.07 2.66
N VAL A 120 -14.01 -2.97 2.42
CA VAL A 120 -15.45 -2.70 2.57
C VAL A 120 -15.97 -3.43 3.80
N LYS A 121 -16.48 -2.66 4.75
CA LYS A 121 -17.11 -3.16 5.97
C LYS A 121 -18.63 -3.12 5.83
N ASN A 122 -19.28 -4.26 5.98
CA ASN A 122 -20.74 -4.31 6.08
C ASN A 122 -21.17 -3.92 7.50
N GLN A 123 -22.04 -2.91 7.61
CA GLN A 123 -22.60 -2.41 8.87
C GLN A 123 -24.07 -2.81 9.07
N SER A 124 -24.69 -3.40 8.06
CA SER A 124 -26.06 -3.88 8.12
C SER A 124 -26.15 -5.29 8.71
N ASP A 125 -27.37 -5.66 9.09
CA ASP A 125 -27.72 -6.99 9.61
C ASP A 125 -27.92 -8.03 8.48
N ALA A 126 -27.86 -7.61 7.21
CA ALA A 126 -28.05 -8.46 6.04
C ALA A 126 -26.78 -8.52 5.15
N PRO A 127 -26.56 -9.58 4.35
CA PRO A 127 -25.43 -9.62 3.42
C PRO A 127 -25.57 -8.60 2.30
N VAL A 128 -24.57 -7.73 2.12
CA VAL A 128 -24.58 -6.66 1.12
C VAL A 128 -23.83 -7.09 -0.15
N GLY A 129 -24.49 -6.96 -1.30
CA GLY A 129 -23.88 -7.06 -2.63
C GLY A 129 -23.51 -5.69 -3.21
N LEU A 130 -22.25 -5.50 -3.61
CA LEU A 130 -21.83 -4.31 -4.35
C LEU A 130 -22.13 -4.50 -5.84
N MET A 131 -22.79 -3.51 -6.45
CA MET A 131 -23.35 -3.63 -7.81
C MET A 131 -22.64 -2.76 -8.85
N ARG A 132 -22.37 -1.48 -8.55
CA ARG A 132 -21.74 -0.56 -9.52
C ARG A 132 -20.70 0.32 -8.88
N ALA A 133 -19.72 0.71 -9.68
CA ALA A 133 -18.72 1.71 -9.35
C ALA A 133 -18.68 2.78 -10.44
N ARG A 134 -18.90 4.04 -10.08
CA ARG A 134 -18.83 5.16 -11.04
C ARG A 134 -17.82 6.21 -10.63
N VAL A 135 -17.22 6.86 -11.60
CA VAL A 135 -16.32 8.00 -11.37
C VAL A 135 -17.15 9.28 -11.31
N ILE A 136 -17.10 9.97 -10.16
CA ILE A 136 -17.77 11.26 -9.94
C ILE A 136 -16.81 12.41 -10.28
N LYS A 137 -15.53 12.27 -9.91
CA LYS A 137 -14.44 13.18 -10.27
C LYS A 137 -13.16 12.36 -10.54
N PRO A 138 -12.28 12.77 -11.47
CA PRO A 138 -12.42 13.90 -12.39
C PRO A 138 -13.55 13.68 -13.41
N LYS A 139 -14.06 14.76 -14.00
CA LYS A 139 -14.98 14.66 -15.15
C LYS A 139 -14.14 14.35 -16.39
N ILE A 140 -14.19 13.10 -16.86
CA ILE A 140 -13.58 12.67 -18.11
C ILE A 140 -14.66 12.75 -19.19
N SER A 141 -14.36 13.43 -20.30
CA SER A 141 -15.29 13.55 -21.42
C SER A 141 -15.31 12.25 -22.22
N GLY A 142 -16.45 11.56 -22.19
CA GLY A 142 -16.75 10.42 -23.04
C GLY A 142 -17.58 9.36 -22.32
N GLU A 143 -17.80 8.24 -23.00
CA GLU A 143 -18.67 7.15 -22.54
C GLU A 143 -17.94 6.24 -21.53
N VAL A 144 -18.67 5.80 -20.51
CA VAL A 144 -18.20 4.73 -19.61
C VAL A 144 -18.34 3.41 -20.36
N LEU A 145 -17.21 2.82 -20.75
CA LEU A 145 -17.17 1.56 -21.50
C LEU A 145 -17.41 0.36 -20.60
N HIS A 146 -16.95 0.43 -19.35
CA HIS A 146 -17.07 -0.67 -18.41
C HIS A 146 -16.96 -0.16 -16.98
N ASP A 147 -17.82 -0.67 -16.11
CA ASP A 147 -17.69 -0.56 -14.67
C ASP A 147 -17.86 -1.93 -14.04
N MET A 148 -16.99 -2.24 -13.09
CA MET A 148 -17.05 -3.49 -12.35
C MET A 148 -16.54 -3.27 -10.94
N ILE A 149 -17.22 -3.88 -9.97
CA ILE A 149 -16.74 -4.00 -8.61
C ILE A 149 -16.72 -5.47 -8.21
N THR A 150 -15.56 -5.93 -7.76
CA THR A 150 -15.35 -7.30 -7.32
C THR A 150 -15.05 -7.33 -5.83
N VAL A 151 -15.51 -8.37 -5.15
CA VAL A 151 -15.28 -8.61 -3.74
C VAL A 151 -14.64 -9.98 -3.59
N ARG A 152 -13.71 -10.13 -2.64
CA ARG A 152 -13.14 -11.44 -2.34
C ARG A 152 -14.17 -12.34 -1.67
N GLN A 153 -14.19 -13.61 -2.05
CA GLN A 153 -14.98 -14.64 -1.37
C GLN A 153 -14.60 -14.74 0.12
N GLN A 154 -15.58 -14.93 1.01
CA GLN A 154 -15.37 -14.93 2.47
C GLN A 154 -14.33 -15.95 2.95
N ARG A 155 -14.32 -17.16 2.37
CA ARG A 155 -13.44 -18.27 2.75
C ARG A 155 -12.41 -18.63 1.67
N GLY A 156 -12.34 -17.85 0.60
CA GLY A 156 -11.52 -18.14 -0.58
C GLY A 156 -10.60 -16.99 -0.97
N ARG A 157 -9.79 -17.24 -2.01
CA ARG A 157 -8.91 -16.21 -2.61
C ARG A 157 -9.48 -15.61 -3.91
N MET A 158 -10.59 -16.14 -4.39
CA MET A 158 -11.22 -15.67 -5.63
C MET A 158 -11.95 -14.35 -5.41
N HIS A 159 -11.90 -13.49 -6.42
CA HIS A 159 -12.70 -12.27 -6.49
C HIS A 159 -13.84 -12.47 -7.49
N GLY A 160 -14.99 -11.90 -7.21
CA GLY A 160 -16.18 -12.03 -8.02
C GLY A 160 -17.17 -10.92 -7.73
N THR A 161 -18.23 -10.83 -8.52
CA THR A 161 -19.26 -9.80 -8.37
C THR A 161 -20.47 -10.35 -7.64
N ALA A 162 -21.31 -9.47 -7.08
CA ALA A 162 -22.58 -9.86 -6.48
C ALA A 162 -23.55 -10.42 -7.54
N TYR A 163 -23.52 -9.86 -8.76
CA TYR A 163 -24.41 -10.24 -9.86
C TYR A 163 -24.05 -11.58 -10.52
N VAL A 164 -22.76 -11.81 -10.81
CA VAL A 164 -22.31 -13.01 -11.56
C VAL A 164 -21.98 -14.17 -10.63
N SER A 165 -21.21 -13.90 -9.57
CA SER A 165 -20.68 -14.94 -8.67
C SER A 165 -21.47 -15.08 -7.37
N GLY A 166 -22.45 -14.19 -7.11
CA GLY A 166 -23.18 -14.17 -5.85
C GLY A 166 -22.32 -13.75 -4.65
N TYR A 167 -21.17 -13.13 -4.87
CA TYR A 167 -20.24 -12.79 -3.78
C TYR A 167 -20.74 -11.56 -3.02
N ARG A 168 -21.13 -11.80 -1.75
CA ARG A 168 -21.71 -10.81 -0.84
C ARG A 168 -20.89 -10.69 0.44
N ILE A 169 -20.89 -9.50 1.04
CA ILE A 169 -20.18 -9.21 2.29
C ILE A 169 -21.11 -9.55 3.46
N ALA A 170 -20.71 -10.47 4.34
CA ALA A 170 -21.52 -10.86 5.49
C ALA A 170 -21.69 -9.71 6.50
N PRO A 171 -22.80 -9.67 7.26
CA PRO A 171 -23.03 -8.71 8.35
C PRO A 171 -21.83 -8.58 9.28
N GLY A 172 -21.43 -7.34 9.60
CA GLY A 172 -20.33 -7.05 10.53
C GLY A 172 -18.92 -7.40 10.04
N THR A 173 -18.76 -7.97 8.83
CA THR A 173 -17.45 -8.37 8.30
C THR A 173 -16.85 -7.30 7.38
N SER A 174 -15.52 -7.36 7.23
CA SER A 174 -14.77 -6.54 6.28
C SER A 174 -14.11 -7.43 5.22
N LEU A 175 -14.32 -7.12 3.95
CA LEU A 175 -13.70 -7.83 2.83
C LEU A 175 -12.99 -6.86 1.88
N PRO A 176 -11.87 -7.29 1.26
CA PRO A 176 -11.26 -6.50 0.21
C PRO A 176 -12.15 -6.50 -1.04
N ALA A 177 -12.25 -5.34 -1.68
CA ALA A 177 -12.96 -5.12 -2.93
C ALA A 177 -12.11 -4.31 -3.90
N SER A 178 -12.22 -4.60 -5.20
CA SER A 178 -11.53 -3.88 -6.27
C SER A 178 -12.57 -3.33 -7.24
N ALA A 179 -12.55 -2.02 -7.45
CA ALA A 179 -13.37 -1.35 -8.47
C ALA A 179 -12.51 -1.01 -9.69
N MET A 180 -13.03 -1.32 -10.87
CA MET A 180 -12.43 -0.98 -12.15
C MET A 180 -13.45 -0.21 -12.98
N VAL A 181 -13.04 0.96 -13.48
CA VAL A 181 -13.85 1.78 -14.38
C VAL A 181 -13.02 2.14 -15.60
N MET A 182 -13.57 1.88 -16.78
CA MET A 182 -12.99 2.22 -18.08
C MET A 182 -13.86 3.30 -18.75
N ILE A 183 -13.24 4.43 -19.09
CA ILE A 183 -13.91 5.59 -19.68
C ILE A 183 -13.21 5.94 -20.98
N ARG A 184 -13.96 6.05 -22.08
CA ARG A 184 -13.43 6.58 -23.34
C ARG A 184 -13.12 8.07 -23.14
N GLY A 185 -11.88 8.48 -23.40
CA GLY A 185 -11.37 9.82 -23.17
C GLY A 185 -10.13 9.84 -22.28
N THR A 186 -9.54 11.03 -22.13
CA THR A 186 -8.37 11.30 -21.30
C THR A 186 -8.72 12.30 -20.20
N PRO A 187 -8.21 12.14 -18.97
CA PRO A 187 -8.26 13.21 -17.99
C PRO A 187 -7.34 14.36 -18.42
N ARG A 188 -7.51 15.54 -17.82
CA ARG A 188 -6.63 16.71 -18.06
C ARG A 188 -5.21 16.54 -17.54
N LYS A 189 -4.96 15.52 -16.70
CA LYS A 189 -3.64 15.24 -16.13
C LYS A 189 -2.86 14.30 -17.03
N ASP A 190 -1.54 14.43 -17.01
CA ASP A 190 -0.64 13.53 -17.72
C ASP A 190 -0.52 12.17 -17.00
N GLU A 191 -0.33 11.09 -17.77
CA GLU A 191 -0.27 9.69 -17.29
C GLU A 191 0.75 9.46 -16.16
N GLY A 192 1.79 10.31 -16.05
CA GLY A 192 2.83 10.20 -15.03
C GLY A 192 2.49 10.87 -13.69
N GLU A 193 1.36 11.56 -13.58
CA GLU A 193 0.93 12.26 -12.37
C GLU A 193 -0.10 11.48 -11.56
N ASP A 194 -0.12 11.73 -10.26
CA ASP A 194 -1.17 11.22 -9.38
C ASP A 194 -2.52 11.89 -9.66
N LEU A 195 -3.56 11.08 -9.79
CA LEU A 195 -4.92 11.51 -10.08
C LEU A 195 -5.82 11.29 -8.86
N THR A 196 -6.37 12.38 -8.32
CA THR A 196 -7.40 12.28 -7.28
C THR A 196 -8.75 11.91 -7.91
N VAL A 197 -9.23 10.72 -7.57
CA VAL A 197 -10.49 10.17 -8.06
C VAL A 197 -11.52 10.13 -6.92
N VAL A 198 -12.73 10.61 -7.18
CA VAL A 198 -13.89 10.40 -6.32
C VAL A 198 -14.77 9.34 -6.96
N LEU A 199 -14.87 8.18 -6.33
CA LEU A 199 -15.68 7.05 -6.77
C LEU A 199 -16.99 6.99 -5.99
N GLY A 200 -18.07 6.70 -6.70
CA GLY A 200 -19.38 6.35 -6.14
C GLY A 200 -19.59 4.85 -6.25
N ILE A 201 -19.66 4.17 -5.10
CA ILE A 201 -19.90 2.73 -5.03
C ILE A 201 -21.34 2.52 -4.57
N SER A 202 -22.11 1.73 -5.31
CA SER A 202 -23.51 1.43 -4.99
C SER A 202 -23.74 -0.04 -4.67
N ASP A 203 -24.62 -0.31 -3.72
CA ASP A 203 -25.13 -1.65 -3.41
C ASP A 203 -26.38 -2.01 -4.24
N GLU A 204 -26.93 -3.18 -3.95
CA GLU A 204 -28.16 -3.72 -4.55
C GLU A 204 -29.43 -2.93 -4.20
N ASP A 205 -29.43 -2.25 -3.06
CA ASP A 205 -30.55 -1.42 -2.59
C ASP A 205 -30.47 0.03 -3.13
N GLY A 206 -29.45 0.33 -3.94
CA GLY A 206 -29.24 1.62 -4.56
C GLY A 206 -28.59 2.67 -3.64
N PHE A 207 -28.10 2.27 -2.46
CA PHE A 207 -27.33 3.15 -1.59
C PHE A 207 -25.94 3.38 -2.16
N GLU A 208 -25.57 4.66 -2.35
CA GLU A 208 -24.28 5.06 -2.91
C GLU A 208 -23.38 5.70 -1.86
N GLN A 209 -22.20 5.13 -1.65
CA GLN A 209 -21.13 5.76 -0.88
C GLN A 209 -20.09 6.42 -1.81
N ARG A 210 -19.76 7.69 -1.49
CA ARG A 210 -18.70 8.44 -2.17
C ARG A 210 -17.39 8.31 -1.42
N VAL A 211 -16.32 7.97 -2.13
CA VAL A 211 -14.97 7.81 -1.59
C VAL A 211 -13.97 8.57 -2.45
N SER A 212 -13.14 9.39 -1.81
CA SER A 212 -12.02 10.06 -2.48
C SER A 212 -10.74 9.25 -2.29
N VAL A 213 -10.00 9.02 -3.37
CA VAL A 213 -8.75 8.26 -3.37
C VAL A 213 -7.76 8.87 -4.35
N VAL A 214 -6.47 8.80 -4.03
CA VAL A 214 -5.40 9.19 -4.95
C VAL A 214 -4.94 7.94 -5.69
N CYS A 215 -5.16 7.92 -7.00
CA CYS A 215 -4.70 6.86 -7.89
C CYS A 215 -3.36 7.26 -8.50
N ARG A 216 -2.37 6.37 -8.43
CA ARG A 216 -1.04 6.62 -9.01
C ARG A 216 -1.06 6.46 -10.53
N GLY A 217 -0.44 7.40 -11.23
CA GLY A 217 -0.27 7.33 -12.68
C GLY A 217 0.76 6.28 -13.08
N LEU A 218 0.48 5.52 -14.13
CA LEU A 218 1.47 4.64 -14.76
C LEU A 218 2.47 5.50 -15.55
N ARG A 219 3.63 5.78 -14.93
CA ARG A 219 4.75 6.45 -15.60
C ARG A 219 5.18 5.63 -16.81
N LYS A 220 5.33 6.29 -17.96
CA LYS A 220 6.00 5.68 -19.12
C LYS A 220 7.43 5.35 -18.72
N PRO A 221 7.92 4.14 -19.04
CA PRO A 221 9.33 3.83 -18.84
C PRO A 221 10.16 4.84 -19.63
N LYS A 222 11.10 5.51 -18.98
CA LYS A 222 12.10 6.34 -19.66
C LYS A 222 12.97 5.45 -20.55
N LEU A 223 13.69 6.05 -21.51
CA LEU A 223 14.65 5.30 -22.33
C LEU A 223 15.75 4.63 -21.47
N SER A 224 16.07 5.22 -20.32
CA SER A 224 16.91 4.64 -19.26
C SER A 224 16.34 3.36 -18.64
N ASP A 225 15.01 3.18 -18.72
CA ASP A 225 14.28 2.07 -18.11
C ASP A 225 14.10 0.91 -19.12
N LEU A 226 14.47 1.11 -20.39
CA LEU A 226 14.53 0.01 -21.36
C LEU A 226 15.68 -0.94 -20.97
N PRO A 227 15.49 -2.27 -21.07
CA PRO A 227 16.56 -3.22 -20.80
C PRO A 227 17.76 -2.88 -21.68
N LYS A 228 18.90 -2.60 -21.05
CA LYS A 228 20.13 -2.35 -21.80
C LYS A 228 20.46 -3.57 -22.64
N PRO A 229 20.78 -3.40 -23.93
CA PRO A 229 21.01 -4.52 -24.82
C PRO A 229 22.20 -5.32 -24.32
N VAL A 230 21.95 -6.59 -24.04
CA VAL A 230 23.01 -7.53 -23.69
C VAL A 230 23.87 -7.77 -24.92
N GLU A 231 25.18 -7.87 -24.72
CA GLU A 231 26.14 -8.10 -25.79
C GLU A 231 25.86 -9.40 -26.58
N ALA A 232 26.10 -9.36 -27.89
CA ALA A 232 25.92 -10.52 -28.74
C ALA A 232 27.11 -11.49 -28.57
N LEU A 233 26.85 -12.72 -28.13
CA LEU A 233 27.90 -13.72 -27.84
C LEU A 233 28.83 -14.01 -29.04
N HIS A 234 28.33 -13.89 -30.27
CA HIS A 234 29.13 -14.11 -31.47
C HIS A 234 30.12 -12.98 -31.78
N ALA A 235 29.92 -11.78 -31.20
CA ALA A 235 30.78 -10.63 -31.39
C ALA A 235 31.95 -10.57 -30.39
N ILE A 236 31.93 -11.43 -29.36
CA ILE A 236 33.00 -11.51 -28.36
C ILE A 236 34.17 -12.31 -28.92
N ALA A 237 35.35 -11.69 -29.00
CA ALA A 237 36.55 -12.28 -29.59
C ALA A 237 37.30 -13.21 -28.61
N ASP A 238 37.37 -12.84 -27.32
CA ASP A 238 38.05 -13.66 -26.31
C ASP A 238 37.17 -14.87 -25.91
N PRO A 239 37.68 -16.10 -26.04
CA PRO A 239 36.92 -17.30 -25.67
C PRO A 239 36.53 -17.33 -24.18
N ILE A 240 37.38 -16.83 -23.27
CA ILE A 240 37.11 -16.81 -21.83
C ILE A 240 35.96 -15.85 -21.55
N GLU A 241 36.01 -14.64 -22.11
CA GLU A 241 34.94 -13.67 -21.96
C GLU A 241 33.62 -14.16 -22.55
N LYS A 242 33.69 -14.90 -23.66
CA LYS A 242 32.52 -15.47 -24.33
C LYS A 242 31.85 -16.54 -23.49
N ASP A 243 32.63 -17.41 -22.86
CA ASP A 243 32.11 -18.44 -21.95
C ASP A 243 31.49 -17.81 -20.69
N VAL A 244 32.14 -16.79 -20.11
CA VAL A 244 31.59 -16.00 -18.99
C VAL A 244 30.26 -15.35 -19.38
N ALA A 245 30.21 -14.67 -20.53
CA ALA A 245 28.99 -14.03 -21.01
C ALA A 245 27.86 -15.05 -21.25
N SER A 246 28.18 -16.24 -21.76
CA SER A 246 27.19 -17.30 -21.98
C SER A 246 26.53 -17.76 -20.69
N VAL A 247 27.31 -17.93 -19.61
CA VAL A 247 26.76 -18.29 -18.30
C VAL A 247 25.90 -17.16 -17.71
N LEU A 248 26.36 -15.91 -17.81
CA LEU A 248 25.61 -14.76 -17.31
C LEU A 248 24.29 -14.52 -18.07
N GLN A 249 24.27 -14.75 -19.38
CA GLN A 249 23.04 -14.69 -20.18
C GLN A 249 22.06 -15.79 -19.79
N THR A 250 22.58 -16.99 -19.51
CA THR A 250 21.75 -18.09 -18.98
C THR A 250 21.17 -17.70 -17.62
N GLU A 251 21.94 -17.07 -16.74
CA GLU A 251 21.44 -16.59 -15.45
C GLU A 251 20.38 -15.50 -15.59
N LEU A 252 20.52 -14.57 -16.54
CA LEU A 252 19.51 -13.55 -16.81
C LEU A 252 18.15 -14.20 -17.14
N SER A 253 18.14 -15.22 -18.00
CA SER A 253 16.92 -15.95 -18.34
C SER A 253 16.28 -16.65 -17.13
N ARG A 254 17.11 -17.17 -16.21
CA ARG A 254 16.61 -17.80 -14.97
C ARG A 254 16.11 -16.80 -13.96
N TYR A 255 16.75 -15.64 -13.86
CA TYR A 255 16.34 -14.57 -12.98
C TYR A 255 14.97 -13.99 -13.39
N GLU A 256 14.63 -14.01 -14.68
CA GLU A 256 13.27 -13.63 -15.12
C GLU A 256 12.18 -14.56 -14.57
N ILE A 257 12.49 -15.86 -14.41
CA ILE A 257 11.55 -16.87 -13.92
C ILE A 257 11.54 -16.92 -12.39
N ASN A 258 12.73 -16.95 -11.77
CA ASN A 258 12.93 -17.16 -10.32
C ASN A 258 13.72 -16.01 -9.66
N GLY A 259 13.44 -14.78 -10.06
CA GLY A 259 14.05 -13.59 -9.47
C GLY A 259 13.32 -13.10 -8.22
N ARG A 260 13.55 -11.82 -7.89
CA ARG A 260 13.06 -11.18 -6.67
C ARG A 260 11.54 -11.27 -6.47
N GLN A 261 10.74 -11.26 -7.56
CA GLN A 261 9.28 -11.40 -7.47
C GLN A 261 8.84 -12.78 -6.96
N ALA A 262 9.59 -13.83 -7.25
CA ALA A 262 9.38 -15.17 -6.72
C ALA A 262 10.05 -15.36 -5.34
N GLY A 263 10.77 -14.35 -4.86
CA GLY A 263 11.57 -14.39 -3.64
C GLY A 263 12.91 -15.11 -3.80
N GLY A 264 13.36 -15.36 -5.03
CA GLY A 264 14.60 -16.09 -5.34
C GLY A 264 15.69 -15.24 -5.96
N LEU A 265 16.86 -15.84 -6.13
CA LEU A 265 18.04 -15.30 -6.82
C LEU A 265 18.42 -16.22 -7.98
N GLY A 266 17.52 -16.31 -8.98
CA GLY A 266 17.76 -17.06 -10.21
C GLY A 266 18.05 -18.54 -9.95
N SER A 267 19.26 -18.99 -10.29
CA SER A 267 19.72 -20.37 -10.10
C SER A 267 20.29 -20.65 -8.70
N VAL A 268 20.50 -19.64 -7.87
CA VAL A 268 21.16 -19.79 -6.57
C VAL A 268 20.15 -20.16 -5.48
N TYR A 269 20.43 -21.26 -4.77
CA TYR A 269 19.67 -21.72 -3.61
C TYR A 269 20.58 -22.39 -2.58
N ILE A 270 20.08 -22.56 -1.35
CA ILE A 270 20.78 -23.28 -0.29
C ILE A 270 20.06 -24.60 -0.04
N VAL A 271 20.81 -25.69 0.09
CA VAL A 271 20.28 -26.97 0.57
C VAL A 271 20.73 -27.16 2.01
N MET A 272 19.77 -27.31 2.92
CA MET A 272 20.07 -27.57 4.34
C MET A 272 19.22 -28.73 4.83
N ALA A 273 19.87 -29.79 5.34
CA ALA A 273 19.20 -31.01 5.81
C ALA A 273 18.18 -31.58 4.79
N GLY A 274 18.55 -31.59 3.50
CA GLY A 274 17.72 -32.10 2.40
C GLY A 274 16.58 -31.17 1.95
N ARG A 275 16.47 -29.96 2.50
CA ARG A 275 15.47 -28.95 2.09
C ARG A 275 16.10 -27.85 1.26
N GLU A 276 15.46 -27.54 0.13
CA GLU A 276 15.82 -26.42 -0.72
C GLU A 276 15.26 -25.10 -0.16
N ILE A 277 16.15 -24.17 0.14
CA ILE A 277 15.87 -22.81 0.59
C ILE A 277 16.17 -21.88 -0.58
N LYS A 278 15.12 -21.53 -1.33
CA LYS A 278 15.20 -20.62 -2.50
C LYS A 278 15.13 -19.15 -2.11
N GLN A 279 14.59 -18.85 -0.92
CA GLN A 279 14.44 -17.50 -0.41
C GLN A 279 15.71 -17.01 0.29
N LEU A 280 16.78 -16.85 -0.48
CA LEU A 280 18.01 -16.26 -0.02
C LEU A 280 17.80 -14.77 0.26
N GLY A 281 17.99 -14.38 1.53
CA GLY A 281 18.02 -12.98 1.97
C GLY A 281 16.72 -12.40 2.51
N ASN A 282 15.60 -13.14 2.47
CA ASN A 282 14.37 -12.76 3.16
C ASN A 282 14.41 -13.23 4.62
N ASP A 283 14.64 -12.30 5.55
CA ASP A 283 14.56 -12.58 6.98
C ASP A 283 13.11 -12.52 7.46
N VAL A 284 12.41 -13.66 7.37
CA VAL A 284 11.08 -13.81 7.96
C VAL A 284 11.22 -14.03 9.47
N ARG A 285 10.71 -13.08 10.27
CA ARG A 285 10.60 -13.22 11.72
C ARG A 285 9.27 -13.89 12.08
N ILE A 286 9.33 -15.02 12.78
CA ILE A 286 8.17 -15.72 13.30
C ILE A 286 7.96 -15.25 14.74
N MET A 287 6.78 -14.73 15.11
CA MET A 287 6.55 -14.27 16.49
C MET A 287 6.91 -15.36 17.52
N GLN A 288 7.72 -14.99 18.52
CA GLN A 288 8.12 -15.83 19.66
C GLN A 288 8.86 -17.14 19.30
N ALA A 289 9.50 -17.23 18.13
CA ALA A 289 10.32 -18.39 17.78
C ALA A 289 11.79 -18.21 18.19
N THR A 290 12.39 -19.23 18.81
CA THR A 290 13.85 -19.34 18.98
C THR A 290 14.59 -19.47 17.64
N ALA A 291 13.87 -19.79 16.56
CA ALA A 291 14.37 -19.82 15.18
C ALA A 291 14.66 -18.42 14.58
N ASN A 292 14.29 -17.33 15.27
CA ASN A 292 14.60 -15.95 14.86
C ASN A 292 16.07 -15.56 15.08
N GLN A 293 16.99 -16.52 15.08
CA GLN A 293 18.41 -16.22 15.15
C GLN A 293 18.88 -15.61 13.82
N GLU A 294 19.77 -14.63 13.93
CA GLU A 294 20.38 -13.98 12.77
C GLU A 294 21.29 -14.94 11.98
N ILE A 295 21.87 -15.95 12.64
CA ILE A 295 22.70 -16.99 12.02
C ILE A 295 22.19 -18.39 12.40
N VAL A 296 22.43 -19.38 11.52
CA VAL A 296 22.07 -20.77 11.78
C VAL A 296 23.08 -21.44 12.70
N PHE A 297 22.58 -22.23 13.67
CA PHE A 297 23.41 -22.94 14.64
C PHE A 297 24.25 -24.07 14.01
N GLU A 298 23.75 -24.79 13.01
CA GLU A 298 24.47 -25.90 12.35
C GLU A 298 24.79 -25.58 10.88
N PRO A 299 25.76 -24.70 10.60
CA PRO A 299 26.08 -24.27 9.24
C PRO A 299 26.68 -25.37 8.35
N GLU A 300 27.26 -26.43 8.95
CA GLU A 300 27.90 -27.53 8.22
C GLU A 300 26.92 -28.30 7.34
N THR A 301 25.64 -28.29 7.69
CA THR A 301 24.57 -28.96 6.93
C THR A 301 24.06 -28.14 5.75
N ALA A 302 24.48 -26.88 5.64
CA ALA A 302 24.04 -25.97 4.59
C ALA A 302 25.04 -25.94 3.44
N GLU A 303 24.58 -26.19 2.21
CA GLU A 303 25.38 -26.15 0.98
C GLU A 303 24.77 -25.15 0.00
N ILE A 304 25.61 -24.35 -0.66
CA ILE A 304 25.17 -23.44 -1.74
C ILE A 304 25.16 -24.25 -3.03
N LYS A 305 24.05 -24.21 -3.78
CA LYS A 305 23.96 -24.85 -5.10
C LYS A 305 23.54 -23.85 -6.16
N SER A 306 24.24 -23.90 -7.28
CA SER A 306 23.89 -23.21 -8.53
C SER A 306 24.75 -23.83 -9.63
N ASP A 307 24.10 -24.37 -10.65
CA ASP A 307 24.77 -24.91 -11.83
C ASP A 307 25.52 -23.85 -12.64
N ASN A 308 25.02 -22.61 -12.67
CA ASN A 308 25.69 -21.49 -13.31
C ASN A 308 26.92 -21.03 -12.50
N LEU A 309 26.86 -21.05 -11.15
CA LEU A 309 28.04 -20.86 -10.31
C LEU A 309 29.06 -21.98 -10.55
N ASP A 310 28.62 -23.24 -10.53
CA ASP A 310 29.50 -24.40 -10.73
C ASP A 310 30.18 -24.36 -12.10
N SER A 311 29.47 -23.89 -13.13
CA SER A 311 30.03 -23.67 -14.47
C SER A 311 31.12 -22.58 -14.49
N LEU A 312 30.92 -21.45 -13.79
CA LEU A 312 31.93 -20.39 -13.66
C LEU A 312 33.16 -20.88 -12.89
N LEU A 313 32.96 -21.65 -11.81
CA LEU A 313 34.05 -22.21 -11.02
C LEU A 313 34.82 -23.31 -11.78
N ALA A 314 34.11 -24.13 -12.56
CA ALA A 314 34.73 -25.12 -13.43
C ALA A 314 35.53 -24.47 -14.56
N LEU A 315 35.05 -23.34 -15.10
CA LEU A 315 35.81 -22.53 -16.06
C LEU A 315 37.09 -22.01 -15.41
N TYR A 316 37.00 -21.37 -14.24
CA TYR A 316 38.16 -20.85 -13.51
C TYR A 316 39.19 -21.94 -13.18
N ALA A 317 38.73 -23.11 -12.72
CA ALA A 317 39.60 -24.23 -12.37
C ALA A 317 40.36 -24.82 -13.57
N ARG A 318 39.85 -24.64 -14.80
CA ARG A 318 40.52 -25.07 -16.04
C ARG A 318 41.61 -24.11 -16.52
N LEU A 319 41.62 -22.88 -16.03
CA LEU A 319 42.60 -21.86 -16.43
C LEU A 319 43.96 -22.18 -15.81
N ALA A 320 44.98 -22.29 -16.67
CA ALA A 320 46.30 -22.78 -16.29
C ALA A 320 47.24 -21.65 -15.87
N THR A 321 47.08 -20.46 -16.46
CA THR A 321 47.94 -19.31 -16.19
C THR A 321 47.25 -18.26 -15.31
N ASP A 322 48.04 -17.52 -14.54
CA ASP A 322 47.51 -16.42 -13.73
C ASP A 322 46.94 -15.30 -14.63
N ASP A 323 47.52 -15.06 -15.81
CA ASP A 323 47.00 -14.14 -16.83
C ASP A 323 45.59 -14.53 -17.33
N GLU A 324 45.31 -15.83 -17.49
CA GLU A 324 43.97 -16.32 -17.84
C GLU A 324 42.98 -16.10 -16.70
N ARG A 325 43.40 -16.36 -15.46
CA ARG A 325 42.58 -16.14 -14.26
C ARG A 325 42.26 -14.67 -14.04
N GLU A 326 43.22 -13.79 -14.29
CA GLU A 326 43.03 -12.34 -14.25
C GLU A 326 42.06 -11.89 -15.35
N ARG A 327 42.20 -12.42 -16.59
CA ARG A 327 41.22 -12.17 -17.66
C ARG A 327 39.82 -12.61 -17.31
N PHE A 328 39.66 -13.76 -16.67
CA PHE A 328 38.37 -14.22 -16.16
C PHE A 328 37.78 -13.26 -15.10
N ALA A 329 38.59 -12.82 -14.14
CA ALA A 329 38.15 -11.86 -13.12
C ALA A 329 37.74 -10.51 -13.76
N ASN A 330 38.55 -10.00 -14.69
CA ASN A 330 38.26 -8.77 -15.43
C ASN A 330 37.01 -8.89 -16.32
N ALA A 331 36.77 -10.06 -16.90
CA ALA A 331 35.55 -10.36 -17.66
C ALA A 331 34.30 -10.27 -16.78
N LEU A 332 34.38 -10.74 -15.54
CA LEU A 332 33.30 -10.65 -14.56
C LEU A 332 33.11 -9.20 -14.06
N LEU A 333 34.20 -8.52 -13.69
CA LEU A 333 34.17 -7.15 -13.16
C LEU A 333 33.69 -6.14 -14.21
N SER A 334 34.14 -6.24 -15.46
CA SER A 334 33.70 -5.35 -16.55
C SER A 334 32.19 -5.43 -16.81
N ARG A 335 31.55 -6.56 -16.49
CA ARG A 335 30.10 -6.76 -16.65
C ARG A 335 29.27 -6.21 -15.48
N LEU A 336 29.92 -5.75 -14.41
CA LEU A 336 29.30 -4.94 -13.36
C LEU A 336 29.21 -3.45 -13.72
N GLN A 337 29.59 -3.07 -14.95
CA GLN A 337 29.50 -1.69 -15.44
C GLN A 337 28.14 -1.37 -16.07
N ASP A 338 27.79 -0.09 -16.03
CA ASP A 338 26.52 0.49 -16.47
C ASP A 338 26.13 0.06 -17.89
N GLU A 339 27.07 -0.07 -18.81
CA GLU A 339 26.80 -0.25 -20.24
C GLU A 339 26.39 -1.67 -20.65
N LYS A 340 26.67 -2.69 -19.82
CA LYS A 340 26.64 -4.10 -20.24
C LYS A 340 25.32 -4.84 -19.92
N GLY A 341 24.41 -4.25 -19.16
CA GLY A 341 23.06 -4.79 -18.92
C GLY A 341 22.95 -6.00 -17.98
N TYR A 342 24.03 -6.40 -17.28
CA TYR A 342 24.05 -7.55 -16.37
C TYR A 342 23.69 -7.21 -14.91
N ALA A 343 23.18 -6.00 -14.64
CA ALA A 343 22.92 -5.52 -13.28
C ALA A 343 22.08 -6.50 -12.45
N ARG A 344 21.02 -7.07 -13.03
CA ARG A 344 20.10 -8.00 -12.33
C ARG A 344 20.79 -9.26 -11.79
N VAL A 345 21.87 -9.70 -12.43
CA VAL A 345 22.63 -10.91 -12.06
C VAL A 345 23.96 -10.59 -11.39
N ALA A 346 24.16 -9.35 -10.93
CA ALA A 346 25.35 -8.93 -10.20
C ALA A 346 25.64 -9.81 -8.98
N TYR A 347 24.61 -10.37 -8.33
CA TYR A 347 24.79 -11.32 -7.23
C TYR A 347 25.58 -12.57 -7.62
N LEU A 348 25.37 -13.12 -8.82
CA LEU A 348 26.10 -14.31 -9.28
C LEU A 348 27.57 -13.95 -9.55
N ILE A 349 27.81 -12.77 -10.13
CA ILE A 349 29.16 -12.26 -10.38
C ILE A 349 29.92 -12.10 -9.06
N VAL A 350 29.30 -11.44 -8.07
CA VAL A 350 29.88 -11.26 -6.72
C VAL A 350 30.10 -12.62 -6.03
N LEU A 351 29.17 -13.57 -6.19
CA LEU A 351 29.29 -14.92 -5.64
C LEU A 351 30.48 -15.69 -6.22
N ALA A 352 30.66 -15.63 -7.54
CA ALA A 352 31.79 -16.27 -8.22
C ALA A 352 33.12 -15.65 -7.81
N LEU A 353 33.20 -14.31 -7.78
CA LEU A 353 34.39 -13.58 -7.34
C LEU A 353 34.73 -13.83 -5.86
N TRP A 354 33.73 -13.97 -4.99
CA TRP A 354 33.93 -14.38 -3.60
C TRP A 354 34.61 -15.74 -3.49
N LYS A 355 34.17 -16.73 -4.27
CA LYS A 355 34.71 -18.10 -4.26
C LYS A 355 36.16 -18.18 -4.74
N VAL A 356 36.62 -17.22 -5.55
CA VAL A 356 38.02 -17.11 -6.00
C VAL A 356 38.85 -16.12 -5.16
N GLY A 357 38.30 -15.57 -4.08
CA GLY A 357 39.02 -14.71 -3.13
C GLY A 357 39.01 -13.20 -3.45
N LEU A 358 38.25 -12.75 -4.45
CA LEU A 358 38.19 -11.36 -4.92
C LEU A 358 36.93 -10.61 -4.46
N LEU A 359 36.47 -10.87 -3.23
CA LEU A 359 35.22 -10.29 -2.71
C LEU A 359 35.26 -8.75 -2.64
N GLY A 360 36.39 -8.17 -2.23
CA GLY A 360 36.53 -6.71 -2.09
C GLY A 360 36.33 -5.99 -3.42
N GLU A 361 37.07 -6.42 -4.45
CA GLU A 361 36.98 -5.89 -5.81
C GLU A 361 35.57 -6.03 -6.39
N ALA A 362 34.92 -7.18 -6.16
CA ALA A 362 33.56 -7.42 -6.62
C ALA A 362 32.55 -6.43 -6.00
N LEU A 363 32.67 -6.14 -4.71
CA LEU A 363 31.78 -5.21 -4.01
C LEU A 363 32.01 -3.77 -4.44
N GLU A 364 33.27 -3.36 -4.58
CA GLU A 364 33.61 -2.02 -5.08
C GLU A 364 33.11 -1.81 -6.52
N ALA A 365 33.34 -2.78 -7.41
CA ALA A 365 32.83 -2.73 -8.77
C ALA A 365 31.29 -2.69 -8.82
N ALA A 366 30.59 -3.44 -7.97
CA ALA A 366 29.14 -3.38 -7.89
C ALA A 366 28.63 -2.03 -7.35
N MET A 367 29.37 -1.37 -6.47
CA MET A 367 28.96 -0.08 -5.90
C MET A 367 29.15 1.10 -6.83
N PHE A 368 30.26 1.13 -7.57
CA PHE A 368 30.61 2.24 -8.46
C PHE A 368 30.26 2.00 -9.93
N GLY A 369 30.20 0.74 -10.36
CA GLY A 369 29.96 0.38 -11.75
C GLY A 369 28.48 0.29 -12.13
N LEU A 370 27.59 -0.04 -11.19
CA LEU A 370 26.18 -0.26 -11.50
C LEU A 370 25.37 1.06 -11.62
N PRO A 371 24.35 1.10 -12.50
CA PRO A 371 23.45 2.25 -12.65
C PRO A 371 22.79 2.62 -11.31
N GLU A 372 22.61 3.90 -10.98
CA GLU A 372 21.99 4.31 -9.70
C GLU A 372 20.58 3.73 -9.47
N ASP A 373 19.77 3.66 -10.53
CA ASP A 373 18.40 3.13 -10.46
C ASP A 373 18.40 1.60 -10.26
N ASP A 374 19.24 0.88 -11.01
CA ASP A 374 19.36 -0.57 -10.87
C ASP A 374 20.11 -0.98 -9.59
N ARG A 375 21.00 -0.13 -9.05
CA ARG A 375 21.71 -0.36 -7.79
C ARG A 375 20.73 -0.56 -6.63
N LYS A 376 19.67 0.26 -6.59
CA LYS A 376 18.61 0.23 -5.57
C LYS A 376 17.64 -0.93 -5.74
N ASP A 377 17.20 -1.18 -6.97
CA ASP A 377 16.09 -2.09 -7.22
C ASP A 377 16.52 -3.53 -7.51
N TYR A 378 17.70 -3.74 -8.13
CA TYR A 378 18.10 -5.07 -8.60
C TYR A 378 19.57 -5.40 -8.32
N GLY A 379 20.55 -4.65 -8.81
CA GLY A 379 21.94 -5.08 -8.82
C GLY A 379 22.60 -5.20 -7.45
N LEU A 380 22.96 -4.08 -6.83
CA LEU A 380 23.61 -4.11 -5.52
C LEU A 380 22.67 -4.66 -4.44
N SER A 381 21.38 -4.35 -4.53
CA SER A 381 20.34 -4.90 -3.67
C SER A 381 20.34 -6.45 -3.68
N ASN A 382 20.38 -7.09 -4.86
CA ASN A 382 20.43 -8.56 -4.96
C ASN A 382 21.75 -9.13 -4.43
N ALA A 383 22.88 -8.46 -4.68
CA ALA A 383 24.18 -8.88 -4.14
C ALA A 383 24.18 -8.83 -2.60
N LEU A 384 23.61 -7.78 -2.00
CA LEU A 384 23.44 -7.68 -0.54
C LEU A 384 22.45 -8.73 -0.02
N MET A 385 21.35 -8.99 -0.74
CA MET A 385 20.38 -10.03 -0.37
C MET A 385 21.02 -11.42 -0.38
N MET A 386 21.88 -11.69 -1.37
CA MET A 386 22.71 -12.91 -1.42
C MET A 386 23.66 -12.97 -0.22
N LEU A 387 24.44 -11.90 0.05
CA LEU A 387 25.36 -11.85 1.19
C LEU A 387 24.64 -12.07 2.52
N ASN A 388 23.44 -11.50 2.69
CA ASN A 388 22.61 -11.71 3.86
C ASN A 388 22.31 -13.21 4.07
N GLY A 389 21.93 -13.91 3.00
CA GLY A 389 21.72 -15.36 3.03
C GLY A 389 23.01 -16.13 3.36
N LEU A 390 24.13 -15.80 2.70
CA LEU A 390 25.41 -16.46 2.94
C LEU A 390 25.90 -16.28 4.38
N LEU A 391 25.81 -15.08 4.94
CA LEU A 391 26.20 -14.81 6.33
C LEU A 391 25.28 -15.50 7.33
N ARG A 392 24.05 -15.87 6.95
CA ARG A 392 23.16 -16.63 7.81
C ARG A 392 23.50 -18.12 7.83
N TYR A 393 23.71 -18.71 6.65
CA TYR A 393 23.81 -20.17 6.49
C TYR A 393 25.24 -20.69 6.31
N ARG A 394 26.13 -19.90 5.70
CA ARG A 394 27.50 -20.24 5.34
C ARG A 394 28.52 -19.31 6.01
N HIS A 395 28.20 -18.78 7.19
CA HIS A 395 29.11 -17.92 7.95
C HIS A 395 30.51 -18.49 8.26
N PRO A 396 30.75 -19.82 8.32
CA PRO A 396 32.11 -20.33 8.49
C PRO A 396 33.02 -20.02 7.31
N ASP A 397 32.48 -19.84 6.10
CA ASP A 397 33.26 -19.58 4.88
C ASP A 397 33.85 -18.15 4.83
N PHE A 398 33.46 -17.26 5.75
CA PHE A 398 33.89 -15.86 5.75
C PHE A 398 35.07 -15.64 6.70
N THR A 399 36.22 -15.22 6.20
CA THR A 399 37.35 -14.85 7.07
C THR A 399 37.06 -13.56 7.87
N PRO A 400 37.77 -13.28 8.97
CA PRO A 400 37.67 -12.00 9.66
C PRO A 400 37.84 -10.79 8.72
N ASP A 401 38.83 -10.85 7.83
CA ASP A 401 39.09 -9.78 6.85
C ASP A 401 37.92 -9.59 5.87
N MET A 402 37.26 -10.67 5.45
CA MET A 402 36.05 -10.59 4.62
C MET A 402 34.90 -9.91 5.38
N LEU A 403 34.70 -10.23 6.67
CA LEU A 403 33.68 -9.58 7.49
C LEU A 403 33.95 -8.08 7.64
N ASP A 404 35.21 -7.70 7.87
CA ASP A 404 35.63 -6.30 7.95
C ASP A 404 35.45 -5.57 6.62
N THR A 405 35.69 -6.26 5.51
CA THR A 405 35.49 -5.73 4.16
C THR A 405 34.01 -5.44 3.91
N ILE A 406 33.11 -6.37 4.25
CA ILE A 406 31.65 -6.19 4.15
C ILE A 406 31.18 -5.06 5.08
N GLU A 407 31.70 -4.98 6.31
CA GLU A 407 31.31 -3.93 7.26
C GLU A 407 31.73 -2.54 6.77
N ARG A 408 32.97 -2.39 6.28
CA ARG A 408 33.46 -1.13 5.67
C ARG A 408 32.63 -0.74 4.46
N PHE A 409 32.35 -1.72 3.60
CA PHE A 409 31.51 -1.53 2.41
C PHE A 409 30.12 -0.98 2.75
N LEU A 410 29.45 -1.56 3.75
CA LEU A 410 28.11 -1.13 4.16
C LEU A 410 28.08 0.28 4.76
N LYS A 411 29.15 0.73 5.42
CA LYS A 411 29.23 2.12 5.92
C LYS A 411 29.28 3.15 4.80
N GLY A 412 29.86 2.79 3.65
CA GLY A 412 29.93 3.64 2.46
C GLY A 412 28.70 3.57 1.56
N SER A 413 27.82 2.57 1.75
CA SER A 413 26.63 2.38 0.92
C SER A 413 25.39 3.03 1.54
N GLN A 414 24.60 3.72 0.71
CA GLN A 414 23.27 4.21 1.09
C GLN A 414 22.16 3.16 0.90
N GLU A 415 22.51 1.95 0.46
CA GLU A 415 21.54 0.87 0.21
C GLU A 415 21.03 0.19 1.50
N HIS A 416 19.89 -0.48 1.38
CA HIS A 416 19.35 -1.29 2.46
C HIS A 416 20.33 -2.41 2.87
N SER A 417 20.63 -2.50 4.16
CA SER A 417 21.67 -3.41 4.68
C SER A 417 21.19 -4.81 5.04
N PHE A 418 19.91 -5.16 4.84
CA PHE A 418 19.34 -6.51 5.04
C PHE A 418 19.72 -7.21 6.36
N CYS A 419 19.87 -6.46 7.46
CA CYS A 419 20.37 -6.99 8.74
C CYS A 419 21.78 -7.62 8.71
N ILE A 420 22.58 -7.36 7.67
CA ILE A 420 23.95 -7.84 7.55
C ILE A 420 24.83 -7.40 8.75
N PRO A 421 24.76 -6.16 9.26
CA PRO A 421 25.56 -5.77 10.43
C PRO A 421 25.26 -6.62 11.67
N GLN A 422 23.99 -6.98 11.88
CA GLN A 422 23.56 -7.84 12.98
C GLN A 422 24.11 -9.25 12.82
N LYS A 423 24.14 -9.78 11.59
CA LYS A 423 24.74 -11.09 11.29
C LYS A 423 26.25 -11.08 11.52
N ILE A 424 26.97 -10.07 11.05
CA ILE A 424 28.42 -9.93 11.31
C ILE A 424 28.69 -9.92 12.82
N ALA A 425 27.93 -9.15 13.60
CA ALA A 425 28.06 -9.13 15.05
C ALA A 425 27.78 -10.51 15.68
N ALA A 426 26.74 -11.22 15.21
CA ALA A 426 26.40 -12.56 15.68
C ALA A 426 27.49 -13.59 15.34
N ILE A 427 28.09 -13.52 14.15
CA ILE A 427 29.20 -14.39 13.73
C ILE A 427 30.41 -14.15 14.64
N ARG A 428 30.81 -12.89 14.83
CA ARG A 428 31.93 -12.53 15.72
C ARG A 428 31.69 -13.03 17.14
N ALA A 429 30.49 -12.81 17.69
CA ALA A 429 30.14 -13.30 19.02
C ALA A 429 30.20 -14.83 19.12
N ARG A 430 29.73 -15.54 18.09
CA ARG A 430 29.79 -17.00 18.04
C ARG A 430 31.22 -17.53 18.00
N ARG A 431 32.13 -16.90 17.25
CA ARG A 431 33.54 -17.29 17.18
C ARG A 431 34.28 -17.18 18.52
N LEU A 432 33.77 -16.37 19.46
CA LEU A 432 34.32 -16.34 20.82
C LEU A 432 34.08 -17.66 21.58
N LEU A 433 33.03 -18.41 21.25
CA LEU A 433 32.72 -19.70 21.85
C LEU A 433 33.48 -20.86 21.18
N SER A 434 33.96 -20.67 19.96
CA SER A 434 34.69 -21.67 19.19
C SER A 434 35.69 -20.96 18.27
N PRO A 435 36.92 -20.69 18.75
CA PRO A 435 37.93 -20.04 17.93
C PRO A 435 38.37 -21.02 16.84
N THR A 436 37.87 -20.81 15.63
CA THR A 436 38.39 -21.41 14.39
C THR A 436 39.42 -20.49 13.77
#